data_AF-A0A938Y8Z9-F1
#
_entry.id   AF-A0A938Y8Z9-F1
#
_cell.length_a   1.000
_cell.length_b   1.000
_cell.length_c   1.000
_cell.angle_alpha   90.00
_cell.angle_beta   90.00
_cell.angle_gamma   90.00
#
_symmetry.space_group_name_H-M   'P 1'
#
loop_
_entity.id
_entity.type
_entity.pdbx_description
1 polymer ?
#
loop_
_entity_poly.entity_id
_entity_poly.type
_entity_poly.pdbx_seq_one_letter_code
_entity_poly.pdbx_strand_id
1 'polypeptide(L)'
;GTLELTNTGTLPANFSLTEVSSTNGFTGDELTLTITDAKDAATPVYDGTFGGLEDGLKKTLGTWAAGETHTYTFTVALDAEAGNDEQGKTANAVYKWDAVQLTGETTNQ
;
A
#
# COMPACT_ATOMS: atom_id res chain seq x y z
N GLY A 1 2.12 11.05 0.04
CA GLY A 1 0.71 11.19 0.45
C GLY A 1 0.41 10.29 1.63
N THR A 2 -0.67 10.53 2.37
CA THR A 2 -1.04 9.73 3.55
C THR A 2 -2.44 9.14 3.40
N LEU A 3 -2.65 7.93 3.91
CA LEU A 3 -3.92 7.24 3.95
C LEU A 3 -4.17 6.69 5.35
N GLU A 4 -5.33 7.00 5.93
CA GLU A 4 -5.78 6.40 7.18
C GLU A 4 -6.87 5.38 6.89
N LEU A 5 -6.74 4.19 7.48
CA LEU A 5 -7.73 3.12 7.38
C LEU A 5 -8.11 2.65 8.79
N THR A 6 -9.42 2.57 9.04
CA THR A 6 -9.98 2.09 10.30
C THR A 6 -10.87 0.89 10.05
N ASN A 7 -10.71 -0.17 10.85
CA ASN A 7 -11.69 -1.25 10.88
C ASN A 7 -12.96 -0.81 11.62
N THR A 8 -13.96 -0.34 10.88
CA THR A 8 -15.25 0.07 11.46
C THR A 8 -16.22 -1.10 11.68
N GLY A 9 -15.79 -2.34 11.41
CA GLY A 9 -16.57 -3.54 11.71
C GLY A 9 -16.63 -3.83 13.20
N THR A 10 -17.48 -4.78 13.59
CA THR A 10 -17.61 -5.23 14.98
C THR A 10 -16.71 -6.42 15.32
N LEU A 11 -16.04 -6.99 14.31
CA LEU A 11 -15.14 -8.13 14.44
C LEU A 11 -13.79 -7.82 13.79
N PRO A 12 -12.72 -8.55 14.17
CA PRO A 12 -11.45 -8.45 13.47
C PRO A 12 -11.59 -8.75 11.97
N ALA A 13 -10.79 -8.08 11.15
CA ALA A 13 -10.81 -8.26 9.69
C ALA A 13 -9.40 -8.34 9.13
N ASN A 14 -9.22 -9.14 8.07
CA ASN A 14 -8.00 -9.19 7.29
C ASN A 14 -8.00 -8.05 6.27
N PHE A 15 -6.99 -7.19 6.35
CA PHE A 15 -6.78 -6.09 5.42
C PHE A 15 -5.73 -6.46 4.38
N SER A 16 -5.98 -6.03 3.14
CA SER A 16 -5.03 -6.21 2.04
C SER A 16 -5.01 -5.00 1.12
N LEU A 17 -3.84 -4.74 0.54
CA LEU A 17 -3.59 -3.78 -0.54
C LEU A 17 -3.44 -4.55 -1.86
N THR A 18 -3.93 -3.96 -2.95
CA THR A 18 -3.71 -4.44 -4.31
C THR A 18 -3.42 -3.25 -5.20
N GLU A 19 -2.31 -3.29 -5.93
CA GLU A 19 -2.13 -2.43 -7.10
C GLU A 19 -3.00 -3.01 -8.21
N VAL A 20 -3.97 -2.24 -8.70
CA VAL A 20 -4.94 -2.70 -9.71
C VAL A 20 -4.37 -2.55 -11.11
N SER A 21 -3.72 -1.42 -11.34
CA SER A 21 -3.06 -1.08 -12.59
C SER A 21 -2.02 -0.02 -12.32
N SER A 22 -0.89 -0.10 -13.00
CA SER A 22 0.14 0.95 -12.95
C SER A 22 0.71 1.24 -14.34
N THR A 23 1.27 2.44 -14.48
CA THR A 23 2.09 2.82 -15.62
C THR A 23 3.21 3.69 -15.10
N ASN A 24 4.43 3.32 -15.40
CA ASN A 24 5.62 4.09 -15.06
C ASN A 24 6.38 4.41 -16.36
N GLY A 25 6.40 5.68 -16.75
CA GLY A 25 7.13 6.12 -17.93
C GLY A 25 8.65 6.21 -17.71
N PHE A 26 9.08 6.27 -16.44
CA PHE A 26 10.48 6.48 -16.07
C PHE A 26 11.33 5.24 -16.33
N THR A 27 12.62 5.43 -16.56
CA THR A 27 13.50 4.34 -16.95
C THR A 27 14.03 3.60 -15.72
N GLY A 28 13.99 2.27 -15.74
CA GLY A 28 14.53 1.46 -14.64
C GLY A 28 13.96 1.85 -13.27
N ASP A 29 14.84 2.12 -12.32
CA ASP A 29 14.50 2.42 -10.93
C ASP A 29 14.51 3.93 -10.62
N GLU A 30 14.51 4.79 -11.64
CA GLU A 30 14.58 6.23 -11.45
C GLU A 30 13.37 6.78 -10.69
N LEU A 31 12.19 6.15 -10.79
CA LEU A 31 11.04 6.50 -9.96
C LEU A 31 10.72 5.35 -9.00
N THR A 32 10.84 5.62 -7.70
CA THR A 32 10.59 4.65 -6.64
C THR A 32 9.36 5.01 -5.81
N LEU A 33 8.80 3.99 -5.15
CA LEU A 33 7.72 4.09 -4.19
C LEU A 33 8.11 3.35 -2.92
N THR A 34 8.04 4.04 -1.79
CA THR A 34 8.07 3.42 -0.46
C THR A 34 6.72 3.62 0.21
N ILE A 35 6.14 2.54 0.73
CA ILE A 35 4.91 2.55 1.53
C ILE A 35 5.28 2.10 2.94
N THR A 36 5.05 2.96 3.93
CA THR A 36 5.28 2.66 5.34
C THR A 36 4.00 2.73 6.13
N ASP A 37 3.90 1.91 7.18
CA ASP A 37 2.85 2.02 8.20
C ASP A 37 3.39 2.82 9.39
N ALA A 38 2.66 3.82 9.87
CA ALA A 38 3.06 4.61 11.03
C ALA A 38 3.23 3.75 12.30
N LYS A 39 2.54 2.60 12.40
CA LYS A 39 2.71 1.66 13.50
C LYS A 39 3.98 0.81 13.41
N ASP A 40 4.51 0.59 12.20
CA ASP A 40 5.77 -0.13 11.96
C ASP A 40 6.55 0.55 10.83
N ALA A 41 7.17 1.69 11.16
CA ALA A 41 7.97 2.43 10.20
C ALA A 41 9.29 1.73 9.85
N ALA A 42 9.72 0.73 10.63
CA ALA A 42 10.96 0.00 10.41
C ALA A 42 10.82 -1.05 9.31
N THR A 43 9.61 -1.58 9.09
CA THR A 43 9.32 -2.57 8.06
C THR A 43 8.37 -1.98 7.02
N PRO A 44 8.88 -1.44 5.90
CA PRO A 44 8.01 -0.91 4.87
C PRO A 44 7.08 -2.00 4.33
N VAL A 45 5.82 -1.64 4.10
CA VAL A 45 4.87 -2.47 3.36
C VAL A 45 5.39 -2.70 1.95
N TYR A 46 6.03 -1.71 1.34
CA TYR A 46 6.64 -1.82 0.03
C TYR A 46 7.82 -0.85 -0.07
N ASP A 47 8.89 -1.28 -0.74
CA ASP A 47 10.02 -0.44 -1.08
C ASP A 47 10.62 -0.95 -2.40
N GLY A 48 10.52 -0.14 -3.45
CA GLY A 48 10.95 -0.54 -4.79
C GLY A 48 10.50 0.43 -5.88
N THR A 49 10.62 0.00 -7.14
CA THR A 49 10.26 0.78 -8.33
C THR A 49 8.77 1.11 -8.33
N PHE A 50 8.40 2.32 -8.74
CA PHE A 50 6.99 2.71 -8.86
C PHE A 50 6.27 1.79 -9.86
N GLY A 51 5.15 1.19 -9.45
CA GLY A 51 4.42 0.17 -10.23
C GLY A 51 4.94 -1.27 -10.04
N GLY A 52 5.82 -1.51 -9.07
CA GLY A 52 6.39 -2.83 -8.79
C GLY A 52 5.64 -3.65 -7.74
N LEU A 53 4.42 -3.28 -7.35
CA LEU A 53 3.59 -4.07 -6.43
C LEU A 53 2.91 -5.28 -7.09
N GLU A 54 3.15 -5.48 -8.39
CA GLU A 54 2.52 -6.45 -9.29
C GLU A 54 1.01 -6.26 -9.39
N ASP A 55 0.56 -5.76 -10.55
CA ASP A 55 -0.84 -5.50 -10.82
C ASP A 55 -1.71 -6.76 -10.61
N GLY A 56 -2.73 -6.63 -9.77
CA GLY A 56 -3.69 -7.68 -9.42
C GLY A 56 -3.27 -8.57 -8.25
N LEU A 57 -2.04 -8.46 -7.74
CA LEU A 57 -1.58 -9.27 -6.61
C LEU A 57 -2.00 -8.67 -5.27
N LYS A 58 -2.61 -9.50 -4.43
CA LYS A 58 -3.01 -9.11 -3.06
C LYS A 58 -1.82 -9.17 -2.11
N LYS A 59 -1.47 -8.02 -1.54
CA LYS A 59 -0.55 -7.90 -0.41
C LYS A 59 -1.33 -7.79 0.90
N THR A 60 -1.17 -8.78 1.78
CA THR A 60 -1.77 -8.75 3.11
C THR A 60 -1.10 -7.67 3.98
N LEU A 61 -1.93 -6.83 4.61
CA LEU A 61 -1.51 -5.82 5.59
C LEU A 61 -1.66 -6.31 7.04
N GLY A 62 -2.36 -7.43 7.23
CA GLY A 62 -2.55 -8.09 8.52
C GLY A 62 -4.02 -8.18 8.93
N THR A 63 -4.24 -8.69 10.14
CA THR A 63 -5.55 -8.73 10.78
C THR A 63 -5.65 -7.58 11.77
N TRP A 64 -6.69 -6.76 11.66
CA TRP A 64 -6.90 -5.63 12.56
C TRP A 64 -8.12 -5.85 13.42
N ALA A 65 -8.03 -5.54 14.71
CA ALA A 65 -9.16 -5.60 15.63
C ALA A 65 -10.25 -4.57 15.26
N ALA A 66 -11.45 -4.73 15.82
CA ALA A 66 -12.50 -3.73 15.67
C ALA A 66 -12.05 -2.37 16.25
N GLY A 67 -12.26 -1.29 15.50
CA GLY A 67 -11.84 0.06 15.85
C GLY A 67 -10.34 0.35 15.65
N GLU A 68 -9.55 -0.65 15.27
CA GLU A 68 -8.12 -0.45 15.03
C GLU A 68 -7.89 0.41 13.78
N THR A 69 -6.96 1.36 13.88
CA THR A 69 -6.60 2.31 12.82
C THR A 69 -5.13 2.19 12.46
N HIS A 70 -4.82 2.27 11.16
CA HIS A 70 -3.47 2.31 10.60
C HIS A 70 -3.34 3.52 9.68
N THR A 71 -2.16 4.12 9.65
CA THR A 71 -1.87 5.28 8.79
C THR A 71 -0.68 4.96 7.90
N TYR A 72 -0.90 4.92 6.60
CA TYR A 72 0.10 4.63 5.61
C TYR A 72 0.66 5.90 4.99
N THR A 73 1.98 5.95 4.81
CA THR A 73 2.66 7.01 4.07
C THR A 73 3.22 6.46 2.78
N PHE A 74 2.84 7.09 1.67
CA PHE A 74 3.33 6.82 0.32
C PHE A 74 4.35 7.89 -0.04
N THR A 75 5.62 7.48 -0.16
CA THR A 75 6.72 8.35 -0.54
C THR A 75 7.15 7.97 -1.95
N VAL A 76 6.98 8.89 -2.89
CA VAL A 76 7.48 8.74 -4.26
C VAL A 76 8.75 9.58 -4.37
N ALA A 77 9.82 8.99 -4.88
CA ALA A 77 11.09 9.66 -5.08
C ALA A 77 11.58 9.45 -6.51
N LEU A 78 12.02 10.55 -7.14
CA LEU A 78 12.79 10.51 -8.36
C LEU A 78 14.27 10.46 -7.97
N ASP A 79 15.04 9.58 -8.60
CA ASP A 79 16.48 9.49 -8.42
C ASP A 79 17.13 10.84 -8.72
N ALA A 80 18.07 11.25 -7.86
CA ALA A 80 18.79 12.51 -8.01
C ALA A 80 19.71 12.52 -9.26
N GLU A 81 20.08 11.34 -9.77
CA GLU A 81 20.87 11.18 -10.98
C GLU A 81 20.01 11.07 -12.26
N ALA A 82 18.68 11.06 -12.15
CA ALA A 82 17.78 11.00 -13.30
C ALA A 82 18.03 12.18 -14.26
N GLY A 83 18.32 11.85 -15.52
CA GLY A 83 18.71 12.81 -16.54
C GLY A 83 17.52 13.53 -17.21
N ASN A 84 17.83 14.46 -18.12
CA ASN A 84 16.80 15.17 -18.89
C ASN A 84 15.96 14.26 -19.80
N ASP A 85 16.42 13.04 -20.09
CA ASP A 85 15.65 12.03 -20.82
C ASP A 85 14.38 11.62 -20.07
N GLU A 86 14.33 11.88 -18.76
CA GLU A 86 13.17 11.64 -17.91
C GLU A 86 12.16 12.79 -17.90
N GLN A 87 12.51 13.94 -18.48
CA GLN A 87 11.69 15.14 -18.44
C GLN A 87 10.37 14.96 -19.21
N GLY A 88 9.26 15.35 -18.57
CA GLY A 88 7.92 15.31 -19.18
C GLY A 88 7.24 13.94 -19.15
N LYS A 89 7.91 12.91 -18.61
CA LYS A 89 7.30 11.62 -18.35
C LYS A 89 6.34 11.67 -17.17
N THR A 90 5.45 10.69 -17.13
CA THR A 90 4.42 10.56 -16.09
C THR A 90 4.36 9.14 -15.56
N ALA A 91 3.98 9.01 -14.30
CA ALA A 91 3.63 7.74 -13.71
C ALA A 91 2.25 7.83 -13.04
N ASN A 92 1.48 6.75 -13.08
CA ASN A 92 0.20 6.63 -12.40
C ASN A 92 0.02 5.19 -11.88
N ALA A 93 -0.67 5.05 -10.77
CA ALA A 93 -1.06 3.76 -10.22
C ALA A 93 -2.43 3.87 -9.55
N VAL A 94 -3.20 2.79 -9.63
CA VAL A 94 -4.51 2.66 -8.99
C VAL A 94 -4.39 1.59 -7.93
N TYR A 95 -4.81 1.93 -6.71
CA TYR A 95 -4.77 1.00 -5.58
C TYR A 95 -6.18 0.67 -5.09
N LYS A 96 -6.35 -0.55 -4.62
CA LYS A 96 -7.57 -1.04 -3.96
C LYS A 96 -7.21 -1.61 -2.60
N TRP A 97 -8.07 -1.32 -1.62
CA TRP A 97 -8.03 -1.93 -0.29
C TRP A 97 -9.23 -2.83 -0.12
N ASP A 98 -9.00 -4.02 0.43
CA ASP A 98 -10.05 -4.96 0.83
C ASP A 98 -9.95 -5.22 2.33
N ALA A 99 -11.10 -5.29 2.99
CA ALA A 99 -11.24 -5.71 4.38
C ALA A 99 -12.19 -6.92 4.43
N VAL A 100 -11.69 -8.08 4.82
CA VAL A 100 -12.48 -9.31 4.93
C VAL A 100 -12.63 -9.67 6.39
N GLN A 101 -13.84 -9.49 6.92
CA GLN A 101 -14.16 -9.78 8.31
C GLN A 101 -13.95 -11.27 8.63
N LEU A 102 -13.33 -11.56 9.77
CA LEU A 102 -13.23 -12.92 10.28
C LEU A 102 -14.58 -13.36 10.86
N THR A 103 -14.82 -14.66 10.87
CA THR A 103 -16.01 -15.24 11.51
C THR A 103 -15.95 -14.99 13.02
N GLY A 104 -17.08 -14.61 13.61
CA GLY A 104 -17.19 -14.47 15.06
C GLY A 104 -17.17 -15.84 15.75
N GLU A 105 -16.44 -15.96 16.85
CA GLU A 105 -16.51 -17.10 17.76
C GLU A 105 -17.77 -16.94 18.64
N THR A 106 -18.79 -17.79 18.45
CA THR A 106 -19.89 -17.90 19.43
C THR A 106 -19.46 -18.82 20.56
N THR A 107 -19.13 -18.25 21.72
CA THR A 107 -19.03 -19.02 22.96
C THR A 107 -20.42 -19.06 23.61
N ASN A 108 -21.13 -20.18 23.48
CA ASN A 108 -22.31 -20.44 24.32
C ASN A 108 -21.81 -20.61 25.76
N GLN A 109 -22.21 -19.70 26.66
CA GLN A 109 -22.05 -19.85 28.11
C GLN A 109 -23.17 -20.68 28.71
#